data_AF-A0A947FQA9-F1
#
_entry.id   AF-A0A947FQA9-F1
#
_cell.length_a   1.000
_cell.length_b   1.000
_cell.length_c   1.000
_cell.angle_alpha   90.00
_cell.angle_beta   90.00
_cell.angle_gamma   90.00
#
_symmetry.space_group_name_H-M   'P 1'
#
loop_
_entity.id
_entity.type
_entity.pdbx_description
1 polymer ?
#
loop_
_entity_poly.entity_id
_entity_poly.type
_entity_poly.pdbx_seq_one_letter_code
_entity_poly.pdbx_strand_id
1 'polypeptide(L)'
;MTPTDTHIRRRLGPWTATLLIVASMIGTGVFTTTGLLLADIGSPQAVLACWLVGGLLALSGALSYAELATALPHNGGEFLFLSRIYH
;
A
#
# COMPACT_ATOMS: atom_id res chain seq x y z
N MET A 1 25.72 -3.16 30.39
CA MET A 1 24.94 -2.69 29.22
C MET A 1 23.55 -3.29 29.33
N THR A 2 22.58 -2.53 29.83
CA THR A 2 21.18 -2.99 29.94
C THR A 2 20.55 -2.92 28.55
N PRO A 3 19.91 -4.00 28.06
CA PRO A 3 19.17 -3.94 26.81
C PRO A 3 18.02 -2.93 26.98
N THR A 4 18.04 -1.86 26.20
CA THR A 4 16.92 -0.92 26.10
C THR A 4 15.80 -1.67 25.38
N ASP A 5 14.90 -2.28 26.15
CA ASP A 5 13.64 -2.84 25.66
C ASP A 5 12.82 -1.68 25.09
N THR A 6 12.95 -1.42 23.79
CA THR A 6 12.09 -0.50 23.05
C THR A 6 10.74 -1.17 22.88
N HIS A 7 9.98 -1.21 23.97
CA HIS A 7 8.60 -1.69 23.99
C HIS A 7 7.78 -0.77 23.07
N ILE A 8 7.70 -1.13 21.78
CA ILE A 8 6.87 -0.44 20.78
C ILE A 8 5.44 -0.63 21.25
N ARG A 9 4.93 0.37 21.96
CA ARG A 9 3.51 0.43 22.33
C ARG A 9 2.73 0.44 21.01
N ARG A 10 2.02 -0.66 20.71
CA ARG A 10 1.04 -0.74 19.61
C ARG A 10 -0.09 0.25 19.88
N ARG A 11 0.17 1.54 19.60
CA ARG A 11 -0.77 2.65 19.69
C ARG A 11 -1.39 3.01 18.33
N LEU A 12 -0.94 2.36 17.26
CA LEU A 12 -1.56 2.48 15.95
C LEU A 12 -2.84 1.65 15.97
N GLY A 13 -3.97 2.33 16.18
CA GLY A 13 -5.28 1.73 15.95
C GLY A 13 -5.47 1.43 14.45
N PRO A 14 -6.40 0.54 14.09
CA PRO A 14 -6.69 0.19 12.70
C PRO A 14 -7.04 1.43 11.87
N TRP A 15 -7.68 2.42 12.48
CA TRP A 15 -8.00 3.71 11.87
C TRP A 15 -6.75 4.51 11.49
N THR A 16 -5.83 4.70 12.44
CA THR A 16 -4.59 5.44 12.21
C THR A 16 -3.70 4.75 11.18
N ALA A 17 -3.62 3.41 11.22
CA ALA A 17 -2.88 2.63 10.24
C ALA A 17 -3.46 2.78 8.82
N THR A 18 -4.79 2.71 8.69
CA THR A 18 -5.47 2.88 7.40
C THR A 18 -5.26 4.29 6.84
N LEU A 19 -5.44 5.32 7.67
CA LEU A 19 -5.23 6.71 7.26
C LEU A 19 -3.79 6.97 6.84
N LEU A 20 -2.81 6.36 7.51
CA LEU A 20 -1.40 6.48 7.14
C LEU A 20 -1.13 5.88 5.75
N ILE A 21 -1.70 4.71 5.46
CA ILE A 21 -1.57 4.07 4.14
C ILE A 21 -2.25 4.93 3.07
N VAL A 22 -3.48 5.40 3.33
CA VAL A 22 -4.21 6.28 2.40
C VAL A 22 -3.42 7.57 2.12
N ALA A 23 -2.88 8.20 3.16
CA ALA A 23 -2.04 9.40 3.02
C ALA A 23 -0.74 9.14 2.25
N SER A 24 -0.17 7.94 2.38
CA SER A 24 1.02 7.54 1.62
C SER A 24 0.71 7.18 0.16
N MET A 25 -0.50 6.68 -0.14
CA MET A 25 -0.92 6.34 -1.50
C MET A 25 -1.36 7.59 -2.28
N ILE A 26 -2.07 8.52 -1.65
CA ILE A 26 -2.52 9.78 -2.25
C ILE A 26 -1.36 10.79 -2.21
N GLY A 27 -0.48 10.69 -3.20
CA GLY A 27 0.67 11.60 -3.37
C GLY A 27 0.64 12.36 -4.69
N THR A 28 1.81 12.83 -5.12
CA THR A 28 2.01 13.52 -6.40
C THR A 28 1.69 12.64 -7.61
N GLY A 29 1.73 11.31 -7.47
CA GLY A 29 1.46 10.37 -8.55
C GLY A 29 0.10 10.56 -9.23
N VAL A 30 -0.96 10.89 -8.48
CA VAL A 30 -2.29 11.17 -9.07
C VAL A 30 -2.21 12.34 -10.04
N PHE A 31 -1.50 13.41 -9.69
CA PHE A 31 -1.37 14.61 -10.51
C PHE A 31 -0.43 14.37 -11.70
N THR A 32 0.71 13.70 -11.48
CA THR A 32 1.69 13.41 -12.53
C THR A 32 1.12 12.43 -13.57
N THR A 33 0.53 11.32 -13.14
CA THR A 33 -0.01 10.30 -14.05
C THR A 33 -1.20 10.82 -14.83
N THR A 34 -2.12 11.57 -14.20
CA THR A 34 -3.26 12.19 -14.90
C THR A 34 -2.78 13.24 -15.90
N GLY A 35 -1.77 14.05 -15.57
CA GLY A 35 -1.17 15.02 -16.47
C GLY A 35 -0.54 14.39 -17.71
N LEU A 36 0.20 13.29 -17.53
CA LEU A 36 0.79 12.52 -18.64
C LEU A 36 -0.28 11.87 -19.51
N LEU A 37 -1.27 11.20 -18.90
CA LEU A 37 -2.38 10.56 -19.62
C LEU A 37 -3.21 11.57 -20.42
N LEU A 38 -3.46 12.76 -19.86
CA LEU A 38 -4.18 13.81 -20.55
C LEU A 38 -3.35 14.43 -21.68
N ALA A 39 -2.03 14.55 -21.50
CA ALA A 39 -1.12 15.03 -22.54
C ALA A 39 -1.02 14.06 -23.73
N ASP A 40 -1.01 12.75 -23.48
CA ASP A 40 -0.95 11.72 -24.53
C ASP A 40 -2.29 11.47 -25.23
N ILE A 41 -3.38 11.36 -24.46
CA ILE A 41 -4.68 10.91 -24.98
C ILE A 41 -5.59 12.09 -25.37
N GLY A 42 -5.38 13.27 -24.78
CA GLY A 42 -6.14 14.49 -25.07
C GLY A 42 -7.63 14.46 -24.67
N SER A 43 -8.18 13.31 -24.26
CA SER A 43 -9.60 13.16 -23.91
C SER A 43 -9.80 12.87 -22.41
N PRO A 44 -10.52 13.74 -21.67
CA PRO A 44 -10.75 13.56 -20.23
C PRO A 44 -11.47 12.25 -19.87
N GLN A 45 -12.36 11.78 -20.75
CA GLN A 45 -13.15 10.56 -20.54
C GLN A 45 -12.29 9.31 -20.54
N ALA A 46 -11.28 9.22 -21.42
CA ALA A 46 -10.36 8.09 -21.48
C ALA A 46 -9.44 8.06 -20.26
N VAL A 47 -9.00 9.22 -19.77
CA VAL A 47 -8.19 9.32 -18.54
C VAL A 47 -8.96 8.79 -17.33
N LEU A 48 -10.24 9.15 -17.20
CA LEU A 48 -11.12 8.63 -16.14
C LEU A 48 -11.33 7.11 -16.25
N ALA A 49 -11.50 6.59 -17.47
CA ALA A 49 -11.64 5.14 -17.70
C ALA A 49 -10.36 4.37 -17.31
N CYS A 50 -9.18 4.87 -17.69
CA CYS A 50 -7.90 4.30 -17.27
C CYS A 50 -7.73 4.34 -15.75
N TRP A 51 -8.19 5.41 -15.09
CA TRP A 51 -8.17 5.52 -13.64
C TRP A 51 -9.06 4.49 -12.96
N LEU A 52 -10.27 4.25 -13.49
CA LEU A 52 -11.16 3.21 -12.98
C LEU A 52 -10.54 1.82 -13.12
N VAL A 53 -9.94 1.51 -14.27
CA VAL A 53 -9.26 0.22 -14.50
C VAL A 53 -8.05 0.07 -13.58
N GLY A 54 -7.20 1.10 -13.47
CA GLY A 54 -6.05 1.11 -12.58
C GLY A 54 -6.44 0.98 -11.10
N GLY A 55 -7.50 1.66 -10.68
CA GLY A 55 -8.07 1.54 -9.34
C GLY A 55 -8.59 0.14 -9.06
N LEU A 56 -9.27 -0.49 -10.01
CA LEU A 56 -9.79 -1.86 -9.87
C LEU A 56 -8.65 -2.88 -9.76
N LEU A 57 -7.60 -2.73 -10.57
CA LEU A 57 -6.40 -3.56 -10.48
C LEU A 57 -5.68 -3.38 -9.13
N ALA A 58 -5.54 -2.15 -8.65
CA ALA A 58 -4.95 -1.85 -7.35
C ALA A 58 -5.78 -2.46 -6.20
N LEU A 59 -7.11 -2.39 -6.27
CA LEU A 59 -8.02 -3.03 -5.32
C LEU A 59 -7.85 -4.55 -5.31
N SER A 60 -7.79 -5.17 -6.49
CA SER A 60 -7.54 -6.61 -6.60
C SER A 60 -6.20 -7.00 -5.99
N GLY A 61 -5.14 -6.23 -6.25
CA GLY A 61 -3.82 -6.46 -5.65
C GLY A 61 -3.83 -6.27 -4.13
N ALA A 62 -4.51 -5.24 -3.63
CA ALA A 62 -4.64 -4.96 -2.22
C ALA A 62 -5.42 -6.08 -1.48
N LEU A 63 -6.46 -6.64 -2.10
CA LEU A 63 -7.20 -7.78 -1.54
C LEU A 63 -6.33 -9.04 -1.48
N SER A 64 -5.62 -9.38 -2.56
CA SER A 64 -4.67 -10.51 -2.54
C SER A 64 -3.58 -10.32 -1.47
N TYR A 65 -3.09 -9.08 -1.30
CA TYR A 65 -2.12 -8.75 -0.28
C TYR A 65 -2.72 -8.81 1.13
N ALA A 66 -3.98 -8.41 1.31
CA ALA A 66 -4.71 -8.51 2.57
C ALA A 66 -4.94 -9.97 2.97
N GLU A 67 -5.33 -10.83 2.04
CA GLU A 67 -5.46 -12.27 2.30
C GLU A 67 -4.13 -12.87 2.76
N LEU A 68 -3.02 -12.55 2.07
CA LEU A 68 -1.69 -12.98 2.49
C LEU A 68 -1.28 -12.41 3.86
N ALA A 69 -1.57 -11.15 4.13
CA ALA A 69 -1.28 -10.49 5.41
C ALA A 69 -2.09 -11.10 6.57
N THR A 70 -3.31 -11.57 6.32
CA THR A 70 -4.12 -12.29 7.31
C THR A 70 -3.68 -13.75 7.49
N ALA A 71 -3.20 -14.40 6.42
CA ALA A 71 -2.70 -15.78 6.47
C ALA A 71 -1.37 -15.90 7.23
N LEU A 72 -0.56 -14.83 7.30
CA LEU A 72 0.67 -14.76 8.11
C LEU A 72 0.59 -13.64 9.17
N PRO A 73 -0.08 -13.86 10.32
CA PRO A 73 -0.30 -12.82 11.34
C PRO A 73 0.92 -12.68 12.27
N HIS A 74 2.14 -12.69 11.72
CA HIS A 74 3.37 -12.49 12.48
C HIS A 74 3.91 -11.07 12.23
N ASN A 75 4.27 -10.38 13.32
CA ASN A 75 4.66 -8.96 13.35
C ASN A 75 6.03 -8.67 12.67
N GLY A 76 6.21 -9.02 11.40
CA GLY A 76 7.53 -8.99 10.74
C GLY A 76 7.60 -8.54 9.27
N GLY A 77 6.48 -8.38 8.56
CA GLY A 77 6.52 -7.99 7.13
C GLY A 77 7.32 -8.96 6.24
N GLU A 78 7.83 -8.48 5.09
CA GLU A 78 8.68 -9.25 4.14
C GLU A 78 9.93 -9.86 4.79
N PHE A 79 10.41 -9.32 5.91
CA PHE A 79 11.57 -9.85 6.65
C PHE A 79 11.34 -11.26 7.21
N LEU A 80 10.10 -11.62 7.55
CA LEU A 80 9.79 -12.93 8.12
C LEU A 80 9.73 -14.03 7.05
N PHE A 81 9.43 -13.66 5.80
CA PHE A 81 9.53 -14.55 4.64
C PHE A 81 11.00 -14.87 4.35
N LEU A 82 11.86 -13.84 4.33
CA LEU A 82 13.28 -14.02 4.08
C LEU A 82 13.98 -14.82 5.20
N SER A 83 13.60 -14.61 6.48
CA SER A 83 14.20 -15.35 7.60
C SER A 83 13.77 -16.82 7.69
N ARG A 84 12.64 -17.21 7.08
CA ARG A 84 12.14 -18.59 7.09
C ARG A 84 12.63 -19.41 5.89
N ILE A 85 12.90 -18.75 4.75
CA ILE A 85 13.44 -19.41 3.55
C ILE A 85 14.97 -19.58 3.65
N TYR A 86 15.68 -18.66 4.31
CA TYR A 86 17.14 -18.68 4.39
C TYR A 86 17.69 -19.47 5.59
N HIS A 87 16.92 -20.44 6.11
CA HIS A 87 17.33 -21.28 7.22
C HIS A 87 17.65 -22.70 6.79
#